data_AF-D0SJN1-F1
#
_entry.id   AF-D0SJN1-F1
#
_cell.length_a   1.000
_cell.length_b   1.000
_cell.length_c   1.000
_cell.angle_alpha   90.00
_cell.angle_beta   90.00
_cell.angle_gamma   90.00
#
_symmetry.space_group_name_H-M   'P 1'
#
loop_
_entity.id
_entity.type
_entity.pdbx_description
1 polymer ?
#
loop_
_entity_poly.entity_id
_entity_poly.type
_entity_poly.pdbx_seq_one_letter_code
_entity_poly.pdbx_strand_id
1 'polypeptide(L)' 'MDNEELLEQLESVANFMRGMQFDPRIPQDVKEALSYRVQEIDELVDQHPDA' A
#
# COMPACT_ATOMS: atom_id res chain seq x y z
N MET A 1 0.46 8.16 -17.89
CA MET A 1 -0.23 7.19 -17.04
C MET A 1 -0.79 6.11 -17.92
N ASP A 2 0.13 5.26 -18.34
CA ASP A 2 -0.15 3.87 -18.69
C ASP A 2 -0.52 3.10 -17.39
N ASN A 3 -0.98 1.87 -17.55
CA ASN A 3 -1.37 1.04 -16.41
C ASN A 3 -0.16 0.69 -15.53
N GLU A 4 1.03 0.55 -16.12
CA GLU A 4 2.28 0.26 -15.41
C GLU A 4 2.63 1.39 -14.43
N GLU A 5 2.63 2.65 -14.89
CA GLU A 5 2.87 3.83 -14.04
C GLU A 5 1.81 3.95 -12.94
N LEU A 6 0.56 3.54 -13.17
CA LEU A 6 -0.48 3.51 -12.14
C LEU A 6 -0.22 2.45 -11.07
N LEU A 7 0.21 1.24 -11.45
CA LEU A 7 0.54 0.18 -10.50
C LEU A 7 1.77 0.54 -9.66
N GLU A 8 2.81 1.12 -10.28
CA GLU A 8 3.99 1.60 -9.55
C GLU A 8 3.62 2.66 -8.50
N GLN A 9 2.69 3.58 -8.82
CA GLN A 9 2.21 4.55 -7.84
C GLN A 9 1.44 3.89 -6.70
N LEU A 10 0.65 2.86 -6.97
CA LEU A 10 -0.06 2.09 -5.94
C LEU A 10 0.92 1.36 -5.02
N GLU A 11 1.94 0.71 -5.56
CA GLU A 11 3.02 0.08 -4.78
C GLU A 11 3.77 1.11 -3.92
N SER A 12 4.07 2.28 -4.48
CA SER A 12 4.69 3.39 -3.75
C SER A 12 3.84 3.84 -2.55
N VAL A 13 2.52 3.94 -2.72
CA VAL A 13 1.58 4.26 -1.65
C VAL A 13 1.55 3.16 -0.59
N ALA A 14 1.49 1.89 -1.01
CA ALA A 14 1.53 0.76 -0.07
C ALA A 14 2.82 0.76 0.75
N ASN A 15 3.97 1.02 0.11
CA ASN A 15 5.26 1.13 0.78
C ASN A 15 5.33 2.32 1.76
N PHE A 16 4.76 3.47 1.39
CA PHE A 16 4.65 4.60 2.32
C PHE A 16 3.80 4.23 3.55
N MET A 17 2.66 3.58 3.36
CA MET A 17 1.79 3.13 4.46
C MET A 17 2.50 2.12 5.36
N ARG A 18 3.27 1.15 4.81
CA ARG A 18 4.15 0.26 5.60
C ARG A 18 5.18 1.05 6.40
N GLY A 19 5.79 2.06 5.79
CA GLY A 19 6.73 2.97 6.44
C GLY A 19 6.14 3.69 7.65
N MET A 20 4.89 4.16 7.55
CA MET A 20 4.18 4.81 8.66
C MET A 20 4.00 3.91 9.88
N GLN A 21 3.90 2.59 9.70
CA GLN A 21 3.71 1.65 10.82
C GLN A 21 4.89 1.66 11.80
N PHE A 22 6.08 2.07 11.35
CA PHE A 22 7.27 2.19 12.19
C PHE A 22 7.27 3.45 13.06
N ASP A 23 6.37 4.42 12.82
CA ASP A 23 6.26 5.61 13.67
C ASP A 23 5.63 5.23 15.03
N PRO A 24 6.34 5.43 16.16
CA PRO A 24 5.82 5.10 17.49
C PRO A 24 4.67 6.02 17.93
N ARG A 25 4.46 7.15 17.26
CA ARG A 25 3.39 8.11 17.58
C ARG A 25 2.03 7.70 17.02
N ILE A 26 2.01 6.78 16.06
CA ILE A 26 0.76 6.33 15.44
C ILE A 26 0.08 5.30 16.36
N PRO A 27 -1.20 5.48 16.71
CA PRO A 27 -1.95 4.51 17.49
C PRO A 27 -2.04 3.13 16.81
N GLN A 28 -2.13 2.07 17.61
CA GLN A 28 -2.11 0.69 17.13
C GLN A 28 -3.28 0.36 16.18
N ASP A 29 -4.48 0.84 16.50
CA ASP A 29 -5.68 0.71 15.66
C ASP A 29 -5.51 1.37 14.28
N VAL A 30 -4.84 2.52 14.23
CA VAL A 30 -4.50 3.19 12.97
C VAL A 30 -3.47 2.36 12.17
N LYS A 31 -2.49 1.75 12.84
CA LYS A 31 -1.52 0.85 12.17
C LYS A 31 -2.22 -0.37 11.58
N GLU A 32 -3.19 -0.94 12.27
CA GLU A 32 -4.00 -2.06 11.79
C GLU A 32 -4.83 -1.67 10.56
N ALA A 33 -5.46 -0.49 10.58
CA ALA A 33 -6.17 0.04 9.41
C ALA A 33 -5.24 0.28 8.21
N LEU A 34 -4.03 0.80 8.45
CA LEU A 34 -3.01 0.95 7.41
C LEU A 34 -2.58 -0.42 6.85
N SER A 35 -2.35 -1.42 7.70
CA SER A 35 -2.02 -2.80 7.27
C SER A 35 -3.11 -3.40 6.40
N TYR A 36 -4.37 -3.27 6.81
CA TYR A 36 -5.51 -3.76 6.03
C TYR A 36 -5.55 -3.09 4.66
N ARG A 37 -5.34 -1.77 4.60
CA ARG A 37 -5.35 -1.03 3.33
C ARG A 37 -4.18 -1.41 2.42
N VAL A 38 -3.01 -1.67 2.99
CA VAL A 38 -1.84 -2.18 2.26
C VAL A 38 -2.17 -3.53 1.60
N GLN A 39 -2.81 -4.44 2.33
CA GLN A 39 -3.22 -5.75 1.79
C GLN A 39 -4.19 -5.59 0.61
N GLU A 40 -5.19 -4.71 0.71
CA GLU A 40 -6.10 -4.44 -0.41
C GLU A 40 -5.39 -3.88 -1.64
N ILE A 41 -4.34 -3.08 -1.46
CA ILE A 41 -3.54 -2.54 -2.57
C ILE A 41 -2.69 -3.65 -3.19
N ASP A 42 -2.02 -4.47 -2.36
CA ASP A 42 -1.21 -5.59 -2.84
C ASP A 42 -2.06 -6.57 -3.66
N GLU A 43 -3.24 -6.94 -3.16
CA GLU A 43 -4.19 -7.81 -3.88
C GLU A 43 -4.65 -7.22 -5.22
N LEU A 44 -4.80 -5.90 -5.30
CA LEU A 44 -5.18 -5.21 -6.54
C LEU A 44 -4.04 -5.22 -7.55
N VAL A 45 -2.80 -4.97 -7.11
CA VAL A 45 -1.61 -5.00 -7.95
C VAL A 45 -1.34 -6.43 -8.46
N ASP A 46 -1.45 -7.43 -7.59
CA ASP A 46 -1.28 -8.85 -7.94
C ASP A 46 -2.31 -9.34 -8.98
N GLN A 47 -3.49 -8.72 -9.05
CA GLN A 47 -4.50 -9.01 -10.08
C GLN A 47 -4.15 -8.43 -11.46
N HIS A 48 -3.12 -7.58 -11.56
CA HIS A 48 -2.70 -6.91 -12.79
C HIS A 48 -1.20 -7.14 -13.08
N PRO A 49 -0.72 -8.40 -13.20
CA PRO A 49 0.71 -8.72 -13.29
C PRO A 49 1.36 -8.37 -14.65
N ASP A 50 0.56 -8.03 -15.67
CA ASP A 50 0.99 -7.83 -17.07
C ASP A 50 0.92 -6.35 -17.53
N ALA A 51 0.97 -5.39 -16.60
CA ALA A 51 1.09 -3.97 -16.97
C ALA A 51 2.51 -3.64 -17.44
#